data_AF-A0A7S4ESZ2-F1
#
_entry.id   AF-A0A7S4ESZ2-F1
#
_cell.length_a   1.000
_cell.length_b   1.000
_cell.length_c   1.000
_cell.angle_alpha   90.00
_cell.angle_beta   90.00
_cell.angle_gamma   90.00
#
_symmetry.space_group_name_H-M   'P 1'
#
loop_
_entity.id
_entity.type
_entity.pdbx_description
1 polymer ?
#
loop_
_entity_poly.entity_id
_entity_poly.type
_entity_poly.pdbx_seq_one_letter_code
_entity_poly.pdbx_strand_id
1 'polypeptide(L)'
;MGWLMIVLSCLNGVAISYAGLRVQQLVTATTFMVLTNVNKFIVILFGVVALREALTTFSLCGVILAIGGALLYARARSRLAPTPTPPPSADKEAELKSLLENAKGPQAA
;
A
#
# COMPACT_ATOMS: atom_id res chain seq x y z
N MET A 1 -16.55 -10.45 28.47
CA MET A 1 -15.97 -9.18 27.96
C MET A 1 -14.90 -9.36 26.88
N GLY A 2 -14.14 -10.47 26.83
CA GLY A 2 -13.08 -10.67 25.83
C GLY A 2 -13.54 -10.90 24.38
N TRP A 3 -14.70 -11.54 24.17
CA TRP A 3 -15.24 -11.79 22.83
C TRP A 3 -15.48 -10.52 22.00
N LEU A 4 -15.83 -9.41 22.66
CA LEU A 4 -16.02 -8.10 22.02
C LEU A 4 -14.71 -7.56 21.42
N MET A 5 -13.58 -7.74 22.11
CA MET A 5 -12.26 -7.35 21.60
C MET A 5 -11.83 -8.19 20.40
N ILE A 6 -12.19 -9.48 20.39
CA ILE A 6 -11.92 -10.39 19.27
C ILE A 6 -12.74 -9.97 18.04
N VAL A 7 -14.03 -9.72 18.22
CA VAL A 7 -14.90 -9.29 17.11
C VAL A 7 -14.40 -7.96 16.52
N LEU A 8 -14.03 -7.00 17.38
CA LEU A 8 -13.48 -5.72 16.94
C LEU A 8 -12.14 -5.87 16.20
N SER A 9 -11.23 -6.75 16.65
CA SER A 9 -9.96 -6.97 15.95
C SER A 9 -10.15 -7.65 14.59
N CYS A 10 -11.07 -8.62 14.49
CA CYS A 10 -11.44 -9.25 13.23
C CYS A 10 -12.05 -8.24 12.25
N LEU A 11 -12.97 -7.40 12.71
CA LEU A 11 -13.56 -6.33 11.89
C LEU A 11 -12.50 -5.35 11.39
N ASN A 12 -11.57 -4.94 12.26
CA ASN A 12 -10.49 -4.04 11.87
C ASN A 12 -9.54 -4.70 10.86
N GLY A 13 -9.23 -5.99 11.04
CA GLY A 13 -8.45 -6.78 10.08
C GLY A 13 -9.12 -6.83 8.70
N VAL A 14 -10.42 -7.13 8.66
CA VAL A 14 -11.20 -7.15 7.41
C VAL A 14 -11.24 -5.77 6.75
N ALA A 15 -11.45 -4.70 7.54
CA ALA A 15 -11.49 -3.34 7.02
C ALA A 15 -10.13 -2.92 6.40
N ILE A 16 -9.03 -3.24 7.06
CA ILE A 16 -7.66 -2.96 6.56
C ILE A 16 -7.39 -3.75 5.28
N SER A 17 -7.74 -5.05 5.25
CA SER A 17 -7.57 -5.88 4.05
C SER A 17 -8.40 -5.37 2.88
N TYR A 18 -9.65 -4.98 3.11
CA TYR A 18 -10.51 -4.42 2.06
C TYR A 18 -9.97 -3.09 1.52
N ALA A 19 -9.53 -2.19 2.40
CA ALA A 19 -8.90 -0.93 2.01
C ALA A 19 -7.60 -1.17 1.23
N GLY A 20 -6.79 -2.15 1.65
CA GLY A 20 -5.56 -2.54 0.96
C GLY A 20 -5.81 -3.02 -0.47
N LEU A 21 -6.77 -3.92 -0.66
CA LEU A 21 -7.15 -4.44 -1.98
C LEU A 21 -7.67 -3.32 -2.89
N ARG A 22 -8.48 -2.41 -2.36
CA ARG A 22 -9.03 -1.29 -3.14
C ARG A 22 -7.95 -0.28 -3.52
N VAL A 23 -7.00 0.00 -2.62
CA VAL A 23 -5.83 0.83 -2.96
C VAL A 23 -4.98 0.17 -4.04
N GLN A 24 -4.71 -1.13 -3.96
CA GLN A 24 -3.95 -1.86 -4.98
C GLN A 24 -4.58 -1.80 -6.39
N GLN A 25 -5.89 -1.60 -6.49
CA GLN A 25 -6.58 -1.39 -7.75
C GLN A 25 -6.42 0.04 -8.30
N LEU A 26 -6.23 1.03 -7.43
CA LEU A 26 -6.13 2.45 -7.81
C LEU A 26 -4.69 2.96 -7.94
N VAL A 27 -3.72 2.29 -7.32
CA VAL A 27 -2.33 2.76 -7.25
C VAL A 27 -1.35 1.71 -7.77
N THR A 28 -0.19 2.17 -8.25
CA THR A 28 0.89 1.28 -8.73
C THR A 28 1.45 0.42 -7.61
N ALA A 29 2.05 -0.72 -7.97
CA ALA A 29 2.72 -1.62 -7.02
C ALA A 29 3.74 -0.87 -6.14
N THR A 30 4.48 0.07 -6.72
CA THR A 30 5.45 0.91 -6.01
C THR A 30 4.79 1.85 -5.01
N THR A 31 3.68 2.50 -5.37
CA THR A 31 2.92 3.31 -4.40
C THR A 31 2.45 2.47 -3.22
N PHE A 32 1.88 1.29 -3.50
CA PHE A 32 1.36 0.43 -2.44
C PHE A 32 2.47 0.00 -1.46
N MET A 33 3.66 -0.31 -1.98
CA MET A 33 4.83 -0.65 -1.17
C MET A 33 5.27 0.54 -0.29
N VAL A 34 5.33 1.76 -0.84
CA VAL A 34 5.65 2.97 -0.08
C VAL A 34 4.59 3.23 1.00
N LEU A 35 3.30 3.12 0.67
CA LEU A 35 2.20 3.36 1.61
C LEU A 35 2.24 2.40 2.81
N THR A 36 2.56 1.13 2.55
CA THR A 36 2.69 0.10 3.59
C THR A 36 3.87 0.38 4.52
N ASN A 37 4.99 0.86 3.97
CA ASN A 37 6.14 1.30 4.77
C ASN A 37 5.78 2.51 5.64
N VAL A 38 5.10 3.52 5.10
CA VAL A 38 4.67 4.70 5.88
C VAL A 38 3.78 4.30 7.05
N ASN A 39 2.80 3.41 6.84
CA ASN A 39 1.91 2.95 7.91
C ASN A 39 2.68 2.28 9.07
N LYS A 40 3.66 1.43 8.77
CA LYS A 40 4.55 0.84 9.78
C LYS A 40 5.33 1.90 10.56
N PHE A 41 5.89 2.90 9.88
CA PHE A 41 6.65 3.96 10.54
C PHE A 41 5.77 4.87 11.41
N ILE A 42 4.52 5.13 11.04
CA ILE A 42 3.57 5.88 11.89
C ILE A 42 3.28 5.11 13.18
N VAL A 43 3.05 3.80 13.10
CA VAL A 43 2.84 2.95 14.29
C VAL A 43 4.07 2.93 15.18
N ILE A 44 5.27 2.81 14.59
CA ILE A 44 6.54 2.86 15.35
C ILE A 44 6.71 4.23 16.01
N LEU A 45 6.47 5.32 15.29
CA LEU A 45 6.56 6.68 15.83
C LEU A 45 5.57 6.89 16.98
N PHE A 46 4.34 6.39 16.84
CA PHE A 46 3.35 6.43 17.90
C PHE A 46 3.80 5.64 19.13
N GLY A 47 4.36 4.44 18.95
CA GLY A 47 4.92 3.64 20.03
C GLY A 47 6.06 4.35 20.76
N VAL A 48 6.97 4.99 20.02
CA VAL A 48 8.06 5.79 20.60
C VAL A 48 7.54 6.97 21.43
N VAL A 49 6.60 7.74 20.87
CA VAL A 49 6.06 8.94 21.52
C VAL A 49 5.21 8.58 22.74
N ALA A 50 4.38 7.54 22.63
CA ALA A 50 3.48 7.11 23.70
C ALA A 50 4.20 6.35 24.83
N LEU A 51 5.22 5.55 24.50
CA LEU A 51 5.92 4.69 25.46
C LEU A 51 7.18 5.34 26.05
N ARG A 52 7.62 6.51 25.53
CA ARG A 52 8.86 7.23 25.92
C ARG A 52 10.10 6.30 26.00
N GLU A 53 10.15 5.30 25.12
CA GLU A 53 11.30 4.40 25.01
C GLU A 53 12.56 5.15 24.56
N ALA A 54 13.72 4.70 25.02
CA ALA A 54 14.99 5.38 24.75
C ALA A 54 15.36 5.22 23.27
N LEU A 55 15.09 6.26 22.49
CA LEU A 55 15.42 6.34 21.07
C LEU A 55 16.92 6.21 20.85
N THR A 56 17.36 5.09 20.28
CA THR A 56 18.71 4.98 19.72
C THR A 56 18.86 5.91 18.51
N THR A 57 20.03 6.53 18.34
CA THR A 57 20.30 7.47 17.24
C THR A 57 20.01 6.89 15.84
N PHE A 58 20.20 5.58 15.67
CA PHE A 58 19.84 4.85 14.45
C PHE A 58 18.32 4.84 14.17
N SER A 59 17.49 4.65 15.20
CA SER A 59 16.02 4.68 15.06
C SER A 59 15.53 6.07 14.66
N LEU A 60 16.12 7.13 15.23
CA LEU A 60 15.79 8.50 14.87
C LEU A 60 16.14 8.81 13.41
N CYS A 61 17.32 8.39 12.95
CA CYS A 61 17.73 8.53 11.55
C CYS A 61 16.79 7.78 10.60
N GLY A 62 16.39 6.55 10.94
CA GLY A 62 15.44 5.75 10.17
C GLY A 62 14.05 6.41 10.06
N VAL A 63 13.55 7.03 11.14
CA VAL A 63 12.28 7.77 11.13
C VAL A 63 12.36 9.00 10.22
N ILE A 64 13.44 9.78 10.30
CA ILE A 64 13.64 10.96 9.45
C ILE A 64 13.72 10.54 7.98
N LEU A 65 14.47 9.49 7.67
CA LEU A 65 14.61 8.97 6.31
C LEU A 65 13.26 8.46 5.76
N ALA A 66 12.46 7.78 6.59
CA ALA A 66 11.15 7.28 6.21
C ALA A 66 10.16 8.41 5.91
N ILE A 67 10.06 9.40 6.80
CA ILE A 67 9.18 10.56 6.60
C ILE A 67 9.66 11.39 5.41
N GLY A 68 10.98 11.62 5.31
CA GLY A 68 11.59 12.33 4.18
C GLY A 68 11.34 11.65 2.85
N GLY A 69 11.53 10.33 2.78
CA GLY A 69 11.24 9.52 1.59
C GLY A 69 9.76 9.53 1.22
N ALA A 70 8.85 9.48 2.20
CA ALA A 70 7.41 9.57 1.99
C ALA A 70 7.00 10.93 1.41
N LEU A 71 7.50 12.03 1.98
CA LEU A 71 7.25 13.38 1.50
C LEU A 71 7.86 13.62 0.12
N LEU A 72 9.07 13.13 -0.12
CA LEU A 72 9.73 13.22 -1.43
C LEU A 72 8.97 12.44 -2.49
N TYR A 73 8.51 11.23 -2.17
CA TYR A 73 7.69 10.41 -3.06
C TYR A 73 6.35 11.08 -3.36
N ALA A 74 5.66 11.61 -2.33
CA ALA A 74 4.43 12.36 -2.50
C ALA A 74 4.65 13.59 -3.39
N ARG A 75 5.74 14.33 -3.18
CA ARG A 75 6.08 15.53 -3.97
C ARG A 75 6.46 15.18 -5.41
N ALA A 76 7.24 14.12 -5.63
CA ALA A 76 7.60 13.63 -6.95
C ALA A 76 6.35 13.19 -7.72
N ARG A 77 5.45 12.44 -7.05
CA ARG A 77 4.17 12.03 -7.63
C ARG A 77 3.27 13.21 -7.97
N SER A 78 3.19 14.23 -7.12
CA SER A 78 2.42 15.45 -7.40
C SER A 78 3.02 16.30 -8.52
N ARG A 79 4.33 16.23 -8.74
CA ARG A 79 5.05 16.96 -9.81
C ARG A 79 4.92 16.31 -11.18
N LEU A 80 4.64 15.02 -11.24
CA LEU A 80 4.53 14.27 -12.50
C LEU A 80 3.26 14.59 -13.32
N ALA A 81 2.37 15.46 -12.83
CA ALA A 81 1.07 15.79 -13.44
C ALA A 81 0.17 14.53 -13.63
N PRO A 82 -1.16 14.68 -13.74
CA PRO A 82 -2.05 13.54 -13.86
C PRO A 82 -2.03 13.06 -15.31
N THR A 83 -0.91 12.47 -15.75
CA THR A 83 -1.10 11.33 -16.62
C THR A 83 -1.82 10.34 -15.73
N PRO A 84 -3.09 9.97 -15.99
CA PRO A 84 -3.68 8.83 -15.33
C PRO A 84 -2.76 7.69 -15.74
N THR A 85 -1.78 7.39 -14.91
CA THR A 85 -1.02 6.15 -15.03
C THR A 85 -2.12 5.12 -14.91
N PRO A 86 -2.43 4.39 -16.00
CA PRO A 86 -3.58 3.52 -15.99
C PRO A 86 -3.49 2.69 -14.72
N PRO A 87 -4.58 2.60 -13.94
CA PRO A 87 -4.56 1.81 -12.72
C PRO A 87 -4.00 0.43 -13.10
N PRO A 88 -3.13 -0.19 -12.28
CA PRO A 88 -2.52 -1.47 -12.66
C PRO A 88 -3.53 -2.58 -12.99
N SER A 89 -4.80 -2.39 -12.62
CA SER A 89 -5.91 -3.22 -13.07
C SER A 89 -6.16 -3.14 -14.57
N ALA A 90 -6.03 -1.97 -15.21
CA ALA A 90 -6.20 -1.80 -16.65
C ALA A 90 -5.13 -2.58 -17.45
N ASP A 91 -3.88 -2.58 -16.98
CA ASP A 91 -2.79 -3.36 -17.58
C ASP A 91 -3.05 -4.87 -17.43
N LYS A 92 -3.48 -5.31 -16.23
CA LYS A 92 -3.84 -6.72 -15.96
C LYS A 92 -5.08 -7.18 -16.73
N GLU A 93 -6.06 -6.30 -16.91
CA GLU A 93 -7.29 -6.62 -17.66
C GLU A 93 -7.01 -6.68 -19.16
N ALA A 94 -6.12 -5.83 -19.68
CA ALA A 94 -5.65 -5.90 -21.06
C ALA A 94 -4.81 -7.17 -21.33
N GLU A 95 -3.92 -7.54 -20.40
CA GLU A 95 -3.14 -8.79 -20.47
C GLU A 95 -4.07 -10.02 -20.39
N LEU A 96 -5.05 -10.02 -19.48
CA LEU A 96 -6.01 -11.12 -19.39
C LEU A 96 -6.87 -11.25 -20.65
N LYS A 97 -7.27 -10.13 -21.27
CA LYS A 97 -8.02 -10.13 -22.53
C LYS A 97 -7.20 -10.66 -23.70
N SER A 98 -5.92 -10.27 -23.81
CA SER A 98 -5.04 -10.79 -24.86
C SER A 98 -4.73 -12.28 -24.66
N LEU A 99 -4.60 -12.75 -23.41
CA LEU A 99 -4.47 -14.17 -23.09
C LEU A 99 -5.74 -14.97 -23.39
N LEU A 100 -6.93 -14.42 -23.11
CA LEU A 100 -8.20 -15.04 -23.45
C LEU A 100 -8.45 -15.07 -24.97
N GLU A 101 -8.06 -14.02 -25.69
CA GLU A 101 -8.15 -13.96 -27.15
C GLU A 101 -7.21 -14.98 -27.81
N ASN A 102 -5.97 -15.07 -27.33
CA ASN A 102 -4.98 -16.06 -27.78
C ASN A 102 -5.35 -17.49 -27.34
N ALA A 103 -6.03 -17.67 -26.20
CA ALA A 103 -6.57 -18.97 -25.80
C ALA A 103 -7.80 -19.40 -26.62
N LYS A 104 -8.51 -18.45 -27.24
CA LYS A 104 -9.70 -18.71 -28.05
C LYS A 104 -9.38 -19.05 -29.52
N GLY A 105 -8.20 -18.68 -30.03
CA GLY A 105 -7.66 -19.20 -31.29
C GLY A 105 -6.41 -20.03 -31.01
N PRO A 106 -6.47 -21.37 -30.92
CA PRO A 106 -6.86 -22.26 -32.02
C PRO A 106 -7.61 -23.52 -31.50
N GLN A 107 -8.91 -23.40 -31.26
CA GLN A 107 -9.79 -24.58 -31.09
C GLN A 107 -10.76 -24.65 -32.28
N ALA A 108 -10.17 -24.66 -33.47
CA ALA A 108 -10.83 -24.96 -34.74
C ALA A 108 -9.90 -25.88 -35.53
N ALA A 109 -9.73 -27.11 -35.04
CA ALA A 109 -9.18 -28.24 -35.77
C ALA A 109 -9.68 -29.53 -35.13
#